data_AF-A0A837APL0-F1
#
_entry.id   AF-A0A837APL0-F1
#
_cell.length_a   1.000
_cell.length_b   1.000
_cell.length_c   1.000
_cell.angle_alpha   90.00
_cell.angle_beta   90.00
_cell.angle_gamma   90.00
#
_symmetry.space_group_name_H-M   'P 1'
#
loop_
_entity.id
_entity.type
_entity.pdbx_description
1 polymer ?
#
loop_
_entity_poly.entity_id
_entity_poly.type
_entity_poly.pdbx_seq_one_letter_code
_entity_poly.pdbx_strand_id
1 'polypeptide(L)' 'MLGFDARVDVIEPVGNEIFLNLDRGGQPLVIRVPPQSLPAVGQSLRLALRSDALHFFDPATGQRLEAAQGS' A
#
# COMPACT_ATOMS: atom_id res chain seq x y z
N MET A 1 6.17 -2.96 14.48
CA MET A 1 5.58 -3.32 13.17
C MET A 1 5.57 -2.09 12.29
N LEU A 2 6.25 -2.11 11.15
CA LEU A 2 6.28 -0.97 10.22
C LEU A 2 4.89 -0.82 9.59
N GLY A 3 4.33 0.39 9.60
CA GLY A 3 2.99 0.64 9.09
C GLY A 3 2.57 2.09 9.18
N PHE A 4 1.49 2.44 8.49
CA PHE A 4 0.98 3.80 8.40
C PHE A 4 -0.54 3.78 8.17
N ASP A 5 -1.20 4.90 8.40
CA ASP A 5 -2.66 5.05 8.19
C ASP A 5 -2.93 5.69 6.84
N ALA A 6 -3.94 5.24 6.11
CA ALA A 6 -4.37 5.91 4.87
C ALA A 6 -5.89 6.03 4.84
N ARG A 7 -6.41 7.09 4.22
CA ARG A 7 -7.85 7.30 4.06
C ARG A 7 -8.35 6.46 2.90
N VAL A 8 -9.49 5.79 3.06
CA VAL A 8 -10.16 5.08 1.98
C VAL A 8 -10.86 6.08 1.08
N ASP A 9 -10.46 6.16 -0.18
CA ASP A 9 -11.10 7.04 -1.17
C ASP A 9 -12.10 6.27 -2.03
N VAL A 10 -11.76 5.05 -2.46
CA VAL A 10 -12.65 4.21 -3.28
C VAL A 10 -12.53 2.74 -2.90
N ILE A 11 -13.66 2.03 -2.94
CA ILE A 11 -13.76 0.58 -2.77
C ILE A 11 -14.36 0.00 -4.05
N GLU A 12 -13.60 -0.83 -4.76
CA GLU A 12 -13.99 -1.44 -6.03
C GLU A 12 -13.96 -2.98 -5.93
N PRO A 13 -15.10 -3.64 -5.70
CA PRO A 13 -15.20 -5.09 -5.78
C PRO A 13 -15.09 -5.56 -7.24
N VAL A 14 -14.13 -6.45 -7.52
CA VAL A 14 -13.88 -7.03 -8.84
C VAL A 14 -13.74 -8.54 -8.72
N GLY A 15 -14.82 -9.27 -9.00
CA GLY A 15 -14.83 -10.73 -8.93
C GLY A 15 -14.53 -11.24 -7.52
N ASN A 16 -13.38 -11.89 -7.34
CA ASN A 16 -12.92 -12.46 -6.07
C ASN A 16 -11.92 -11.57 -5.33
N GLU A 17 -11.78 -10.30 -5.73
CA GLU A 17 -10.89 -9.33 -5.11
C GLU A 17 -11.61 -8.00 -4.90
N ILE A 18 -11.09 -7.19 -3.99
CA ILE A 18 -11.48 -5.80 -3.79
C ILE A 18 -10.22 -4.96 -3.95
N PHE A 19 -10.31 -3.95 -4.81
CA PHE A 19 -9.31 -2.89 -4.92
C PHE A 19 -9.72 -1.74 -4.01
N LEU A 20 -8.78 -1.28 -3.18
CA LEU A 20 -8.93 -0.06 -2.39
C LEU A 20 -7.98 0.99 -2.94
N ASN A 21 -8.54 2.10 -3.40
CA ASN A 21 -7.77 3.32 -3.63
C ASN A 21 -7.73 4.10 -2.32
N LEU A 22 -6.52 4.42 -1.86
CA LEU A 22 -6.27 5.08 -0.60
C LEU A 22 -5.43 6.35 -0.82
N ASP A 23 -5.58 7.30 0.09
CA ASP A 23 -4.76 8.51 0.13
C ASP A 23 -3.97 8.59 1.44
N ARG A 24 -2.65 8.79 1.29
CA ARG A 24 -1.74 9.12 2.39
C ARG A 24 -1.19 10.52 2.17
N GLY A 25 -1.89 11.54 2.67
CA GLY A 25 -1.40 12.91 2.66
C GLY A 25 -1.06 13.44 1.26
N GLY A 26 -1.88 13.10 0.25
CA GLY A 26 -1.69 13.45 -1.15
C GLY A 26 -0.97 12.37 -1.96
N GLN A 27 -0.49 11.29 -1.34
CA GLN A 27 0.12 10.16 -2.04
C GLN A 27 -0.94 9.06 -2.28
N PRO A 28 -1.32 8.79 -3.55
CA PRO A 28 -2.26 7.74 -3.87
C PRO A 28 -1.62 6.36 -3.69
N LEU A 29 -2.37 5.43 -3.13
CA LEU A 29 -1.98 4.05 -2.92
C LEU A 29 -3.10 3.14 -3.40
N VAL A 30 -2.73 1.98 -3.93
CA VAL A 30 -3.68 0.92 -4.28
C VAL A 30 -3.33 -0.33 -3.50
N ILE A 31 -4.32 -0.92 -2.82
CA ILE A 31 -4.17 -2.26 -2.25
C ILE A 31 -5.24 -3.19 -2.81
N ARG A 32 -4.90 -4.47 -2.86
CA ARG A 32 -5.77 -5.54 -3.34
C ARG A 32 -5.93 -6.57 -2.25
N VAL A 33 -7.18 -6.90 -1.95
CA VAL A 33 -7.52 -7.81 -0.85
C VAL A 33 -8.63 -8.77 -1.25
N PRO A 34 -8.75 -9.96 -0.63
CA PRO A 34 -9.93 -10.80 -0.79
C PRO A 34 -11.18 -10.11 -0.18
N PRO A 35 -12.40 -10.55 -0.54
CA PRO A 35 -13.64 -10.06 0.04
C PRO A 35 -13.63 -10.15 1.56
N GLN A 36 -13.78 -9.01 2.22
CA GLN A 36 -13.78 -8.89 3.67
C GLN A 36 -14.48 -7.60 4.12
N SER A 37 -14.77 -7.49 5.40
CA SER A 37 -15.24 -6.23 5.98
C SER A 37 -14.14 -5.18 5.94
N LEU A 38 -14.48 -3.98 5.47
CA LEU A 38 -13.56 -2.86 5.28
C LEU A 38 -14.16 -1.59 5.93
N PRO A 39 -13.31 -0.65 6.39
CA PRO A 39 -13.78 0.69 6.75
C PRO A 39 -14.51 1.36 5.58
N ALA A 40 -15.44 2.24 5.89
CA ALA A 40 -16.17 2.98 4.87
C ALA A 40 -15.27 4.00 4.15
N VAL A 41 -15.68 4.42 2.95
CA VAL A 41 -15.06 5.55 2.24
C VAL A 41 -15.04 6.78 3.17
N GLY A 42 -13.91 7.49 3.16
CA GLY A 42 -13.61 8.62 4.05
C GLY A 42 -12.98 8.22 5.39
N GLN A 43 -13.03 6.95 5.80
CA GLN A 43 -12.41 6.47 7.04
C GLN A 43 -10.93 6.09 6.84
N SER A 44 -10.18 6.03 7.94
CA SER A 44 -8.78 5.61 7.94
C SER A 44 -8.63 4.09 8.11
N LEU A 45 -7.66 3.52 7.42
CA LEU A 45 -7.24 2.13 7.51
C LEU A 45 -5.75 2.07 7.89
N ARG A 46 -5.41 1.30 8.93
CA ARG A 46 -4.01 1.02 9.30
C ARG A 46 -3.44 -0.05 8.39
N LEU A 47 -2.37 0.27 7.68
CA LEU A 47 -1.66 -0.65 6.81
C LEU A 47 -0.38 -1.19 7.45
N ALA A 48 -0.15 -2.47 7.22
CA ALA A 48 1.07 -3.18 7.57
C ALA A 48 2.01 -3.22 6.38
N LEU A 49 3.30 -2.92 6.60
CA LEU A 49 4.32 -3.11 5.58
C LEU A 49 5.10 -4.40 5.82
N ARG A 50 5.24 -5.17 4.75
CA ARG A 50 6.11 -6.33 4.66
C ARG A 50 7.48 -5.87 4.18
N SER A 51 8.44 -5.79 5.09
CA SER A 51 9.79 -5.26 4.79
C SER A 51 10.52 -6.09 3.72
N ASP A 52 10.25 -7.40 3.67
CA ASP A 52 10.78 -8.33 2.67
C ASP A 52 10.23 -8.08 1.25
N ALA A 53 9.14 -7.32 1.13
CA ALA A 53 8.49 -6.98 -0.14
C ALA A 53 8.69 -5.51 -0.55
N LEU A 54 9.53 -4.75 0.17
CA LEU A 54 9.83 -3.37 -0.18
C LEU A 54 10.91 -3.30 -1.27
N HIS A 55 10.67 -2.46 -2.26
CA HIS A 55 11.64 -2.12 -3.30
C HIS A 55 11.93 -0.63 -3.24
N PHE A 56 13.22 -0.27 -3.23
CA PHE A 56 13.68 1.11 -3.20
C PHE A 56 14.32 1.46 -4.54
N PHE A 57 14.16 2.71 -4.96
CA PHE A 57 14.67 3.22 -6.22
C PHE A 57 15.41 4.53 -5.99
N ASP A 58 16.51 4.73 -6.70
CA ASP A 58 17.24 6.00 -6.72
C ASP A 58 16.38 7.07 -7.43
N PRO A 59 16.12 8.23 -6.81
CA PRO A 59 15.21 9.23 -7.38
C PRO A 59 15.78 9.99 -8.58
N ALA A 60 17.10 10.00 -8.78
CA ALA A 60 17.74 10.69 -9.90
C ALA A 60 17.81 9.79 -11.15
N THR A 61 17.99 8.49 -10.96
CA THR A 61 18.24 7.52 -12.04
C THR A 61 17.11 6.53 -12.26
N GLY A 62 16.22 6.35 -11.29
CA GLY A 62 15.15 5.34 -11.31
C GLY A 62 15.64 3.90 -11.15
N GLN A 63 16.94 3.69 -10.91
CA GLN A 63 17.50 2.35 -10.73
C GLN A 63 17.09 1.76 -9.39
N ARG A 64 16.84 0.44 -9.37
CA ARG A 64 16.55 -0.28 -8.13
C ARG A 64 17.79 -0.29 -7.24
N LEU A 65 17.61 0.09 -5.98
CA LEU A 65 18.63 -0.06 -4.96
C LEU A 65 18.60 -1.51 -4.46
N GLU A 66 19.67 -2.25 -4.70
CA GLU A 66 19.85 -3.56 -4.09
C GLU A 66 20.10 -3.39 -2.59
N ALA A 67 19.45 -4.22 -1.77
CA ALA A 67 19.84 -4.32 -0.38
C ALA A 67 21.31 -4.77 -0.35
N ALA A 68 22.17 -4.04 0.36
CA ALA A 68 23.51 -4.52 0.63
C ALA A 68 23.40 -5.93 1.20
N GLN A 69 23.92 -6.92 0.49
CA GLN A 69 23.89 -8.30 0.98
C GLN A 69 24.69 -8.32 2.28
N GLY A 70 23.98 -8.41 3.41
CA GLY A 70 24.60 -8.57 4.72
C GLY A 70 25.40 -9.88 4.71
N SER A 71 26.70 -9.75 4.96
CA SER A 71 27.59 -10.87 5.24
C SER A 71 27.34 -11.44 6.64
#